data_AF-A0A9P5CMN2-F1
#
_entry.id   AF-A0A9P5CMN2-F1
#
_cell.length_a   1.000
_cell.length_b   1.000
_cell.length_c   1.000
_cell.angle_alpha   90.00
_cell.angle_beta   90.00
_cell.angle_gamma   90.00
#
_symmetry.space_group_name_H-M   'P 1'
#
loop_
_entity.id
_entity.type
_entity.pdbx_description
1 polymer ?
#
loop_
_entity_poly.entity_id
_entity_poly.type
_entity_poly.pdbx_seq_one_letter_code
_entity_poly.pdbx_strand_id
1 'polypeptide(L)' 'MPALAALMLSGHVKTGDSIDLPMPHPEVWPQTLAYVYTGSGELSKAVEQNVLHLGGRL' A
#
# COMPACT_ATOMS: atom_id res chain seq x y z
N MET A 1 -3.71 -7.16 -0.95
CA MET A 1 -3.02 -6.70 0.27
C MET A 1 -3.96 -6.76 1.46
N PRO A 2 -3.65 -7.53 2.52
CA PRO A 2 -4.51 -7.67 3.69
C PRO A 2 -4.59 -6.40 4.52
N ALA A 3 -3.52 -5.63 4.70
CA ALA A 3 -3.50 -4.50 5.63
C ALA A 3 -4.34 -3.31 5.16
N LEU A 4 -4.14 -2.84 3.92
CA LEU A 4 -4.92 -1.72 3.37
C LEU A 4 -6.40 -2.09 3.22
N ALA A 5 -6.69 -3.31 2.75
CA ALA A 5 -8.05 -3.81 2.65
C ALA A 5 -8.70 -3.96 4.04
N ALA A 6 -7.97 -4.45 5.04
CA ALA A 6 -8.47 -4.53 6.41
C ALA A 6 -8.78 -3.14 6.98
N LEU A 7 -7.95 -2.13 6.71
CA LEU A 7 -8.22 -0.75 7.14
C LEU A 7 -9.49 -0.19 6.46
N MET A 8 -9.60 -0.32 5.13
CA MET A 8 -10.76 0.13 4.36
C MET A 8 -12.06 -0.61 4.76
N LEU A 9 -11.97 -1.91 5.05
CA LEU A 9 -13.12 -2.75 5.40
C LEU A 9 -13.45 -2.75 6.90
N SER A 10 -12.58 -2.18 7.75
CA SER A 10 -12.80 -2.12 9.21
C SER A 10 -13.98 -1.24 9.61
N GLY A 11 -14.51 -0.42 8.69
CA GLY A 11 -15.59 0.52 8.96
C GLY A 11 -15.17 1.76 9.76
N HIS A 12 -13.91 1.83 10.21
CA HIS A 12 -13.36 2.99 10.91
C HIS A 12 -12.91 4.13 9.97
N VAL A 13 -12.81 3.85 8.67
CA VAL A 13 -12.35 4.80 7.66
C VAL A 13 -13.51 5.10 6.72
N LYS A 14 -13.87 6.38 6.62
CA LYS A 14 -14.88 6.87 5.69
C LYS A 14 -14.23 7.54 4.49
N THR A 15 -14.96 7.61 3.38
CA THR A 15 -14.53 8.40 2.22
C THR A 15 -14.29 9.85 2.64
N GLY A 16 -13.05 10.31 2.50
CA GLY A 16 -12.62 11.65 2.93
C GLY A 16 -11.67 11.65 4.13
N ASP A 17 -11.55 10.54 4.86
CA ASP A 17 -10.60 10.42 5.97
C ASP A 17 -9.17 10.26 5.44
N SER A 18 -8.22 10.94 6.10
CA SER A 18 -6.79 10.66 5.91
C SER A 18 -6.34 9.58 6.88
N ILE A 19 -5.62 8.59 6.35
CA ILE A 19 -5.01 7.53 7.15
C ILE A 19 -3.51 7.76 7.14
N ASP A 20 -2.93 7.98 8.30
CA ASP A 20 -1.48 7.94 8.47
C ASP A 20 -1.02 6.49 8.60
N LEU A 21 -0.28 6.03 7.61
CA LEU A 21 0.28 4.68 7.57
C LEU A 21 1.81 4.75 7.61
N PRO A 22 2.48 4.17 8.62
CA PRO A 22 3.92 4.11 8.62
C PRO A 22 4.40 3.25 7.44
N MET A 23 5.21 3.83 6.56
CA MET A 23 5.77 3.15 5.40
C MET A 23 7.31 3.17 5.48
N PRO A 24 8.01 2.09 5.08
CA PRO A 24 9.47 2.08 4.98
C PRO A 24 9.98 3.11 3.97
N HIS A 25 9.33 3.20 2.81
CA HIS A 25 9.67 4.11 1.72
C HIS A 25 8.46 4.94 1.29
N PRO A 26 8.07 5.97 2.07
CA PRO A 26 6.91 6.82 1.74
C PRO A 26 7.09 7.57 0.41
N GLU A 27 8.32 7.84 -0.01
CA GLU A 27 8.67 8.54 -1.25
C GLU A 27 8.23 7.79 -2.52
N VAL A 28 8.06 6.47 -2.45
CA VAL A 28 7.57 5.64 -3.57
C VAL A 28 6.13 5.17 -3.40
N TRP A 29 5.34 5.86 -2.55
CA TRP A 29 3.95 5.50 -2.30
C TRP A 29 3.08 5.44 -3.57
N PRO A 30 3.14 6.41 -4.51
CA PRO A 30 2.37 6.34 -5.74
C PRO A 30 2.69 5.11 -6.60
N GLN A 31 3.97 4.73 -6.69
CA GLN A 31 4.45 3.56 -7.42
C GLN A 31 4.02 2.27 -6.74
N THR A 32 4.06 2.25 -5.40
CA THR A 32 3.58 1.13 -4.58
C THR A 32 2.09 0.90 -4.84
N LEU A 33 1.28 1.96 -4.84
CA LEU A 33 -0.15 1.88 -5.16
C LEU A 33 -0.39 1.41 -6.59
N ALA A 34 0.31 1.97 -7.57
CA ALA A 34 0.20 1.56 -8.97
C ALA A 34 0.47 0.05 -9.11
N TYR A 35 1.62 -0.42 -8.59
CA TYR A 35 1.97 -1.83 -8.63
C TYR A 35 0.91 -2.73 -7.98
N VAL A 36 0.41 -2.33 -6.81
CA VAL A 36 -0.62 -3.09 -6.07
C VAL A 36 -1.96 -3.13 -6.82
N TYR A 37 -2.41 -2.01 -7.37
CA TYR A 37 -3.75 -1.91 -7.97
C TYR A 37 -3.82 -2.44 -9.39
N THR A 38 -2.76 -2.29 -10.17
CA THR A 38 -2.76 -2.65 -11.59
C THR A 38 -1.89 -3.87 -11.90
N GLY A 39 -1.12 -4.38 -10.93
CA GLY A 39 -0.14 -5.46 -11.14
C GLY A 39 0.95 -5.08 -12.17
N SER A 40 1.04 -3.80 -12.51
CA SER A 40 1.84 -3.27 -13.60
C SER A 40 2.61 -2.06 -13.13
N GLY A 41 3.90 -2.05 -13.41
CA GLY A 41 4.84 -1.06 -12.87
C GLY A 41 6.19 -1.71 -12.58
N GLU A 42 7.23 -0.90 -12.56
CA GLU A 42 8.58 -1.36 -12.27
C GLU A 42 8.69 -1.74 -10.78
N LEU A 43 8.98 -3.01 -10.50
CA LEU A 43 9.21 -3.49 -9.15
C LEU A 43 10.62 -3.07 -8.69
N SER A 44 10.73 -1.86 -8.17
CA SER A 44 11.94 -1.42 -7.49
C SER A 44 12.03 -2.06 -6.09
N LYS A 45 13.24 -2.18 -5.52
CA LYS A 45 13.43 -2.70 -4.17
C LYS A 45 12.61 -1.93 -3.10
N ALA A 46 12.46 -0.62 -3.27
CA ALA A 46 11.67 0.20 -2.36
C ALA A 46 10.17 -0.14 -2.44
N VAL A 47 9.65 -0.38 -3.65
CA VAL A 47 8.26 -0.82 -3.86
C VAL A 47 8.06 -2.22 -3.29
N GLU A 48 9.02 -3.13 -3.49
CA GLU A 48 9.00 -4.49 -2.94
C GLU A 48 8.91 -4.48 -1.41
N GLN A 49 9.77 -3.70 -0.74
CA GLN A 49 9.78 -3.58 0.72
C GLN A 49 8.46 -3.00 1.25
N ASN A 50 7.90 -2.01 0.55
CA ASN A 50 6.59 -1.46 0.88
C ASN A 50 5.47 -2.49 0.73
N VAL A 51 5.45 -3.26 -0.36
CA VAL A 51 4.43 -4.31 -0.60
C VAL A 51 4.50 -5.39 0.47
N LEU A 52 5.70 -5.85 0.82
CA LEU A 52 5.91 -6.82 1.90
C LEU A 52 5.47 -6.27 3.26
N HIS A 53 5.77 -5.00 3.55
CA HIS A 53 5.33 -4.34 4.79
C HIS A 53 3.80 -4.30 4.93
N LEU A 54 3.08 -4.13 3.82
CA LEU A 54 1.61 -4.13 3.76
C LEU A 54 1.00 -5.54 3.77
N GLY A 55 1.81 -6.58 3.96
CA GLY A 55 1.40 -7.98 3.93
C GLY A 55 1.05 -8.48 2.52
N GLY A 56 1.49 -7.77 1.48
CA GLY A 56 1.42 -8.23 0.10
C GLY A 56 2.35 -9.42 -0.14
N ARG A 57 2.04 -10.20 -1.17
CA ARG A 57 2.87 -11.30 -1.65
C ARG A 57 3.26 -10.96 -3.09
N LEU A 58 4.54 -11.10 -3.40
CA LEU A 58 5.10 -10.94 -4.74
C LEU A 58 4.79 -12.17 -5.60
#